data_AF-A0A3B5M912-F1
#
_entry.id   AF-A0A3B5M912-F1
#
_cell.length_a   1.000
_cell.length_b   1.000
_cell.length_c   1.000
_cell.angle_alpha   90.00
_cell.angle_beta   90.00
_cell.angle_gamma   90.00
#
_symmetry.space_group_name_H-M   'P 1'
#
loop_
_entity.id
_entity.type
_entity.pdbx_description
1 polymer ?
#
loop_
_entity_poly.entity_id
_entity_poly.type
_entity_poly.pdbx_seq_one_letter_code
_entity_poly.pdbx_strand_id
1 'polypeptide(L)'
;ELSCSVRALQQDLEKQKSLNESLRKENHSLREQLNTVKNRPSCDAEFARALKVFYHSMTSVRGQLQRLRRHRPSEESDLLGLRLFVDEQSRLLRDFSEQLEDSVSTLKQDIAAIVRRKRERSGIWS
;
A
#
# COMPACT_ATOMS: atom_id res chain seq x y z
N GLU A 1 5.12 -18.53 -65.94
CA GLU A 1 4.37 -17.56 -65.10
C GLU A 1 3.76 -18.22 -63.86
N LEU A 2 2.93 -19.26 -63.99
CA LEU A 2 2.30 -19.97 -62.86
C LEU A 2 3.25 -20.44 -61.73
N SER A 3 4.43 -20.97 -62.07
CA SER A 3 5.43 -21.41 -61.07
C SER A 3 5.99 -20.26 -60.20
N CYS A 4 6.15 -19.08 -60.79
CA CYS A 4 6.57 -17.88 -60.05
C CYS A 4 5.48 -17.40 -59.10
N SER A 5 4.22 -17.42 -59.54
CA SER A 5 3.06 -17.06 -58.71
C SER A 5 2.86 -18.01 -57.54
N VAL A 6 3.04 -19.33 -57.75
CA VAL A 6 2.96 -20.32 -56.67
C VAL A 6 4.05 -20.09 -55.62
N ARG A 7 5.28 -19.79 -56.05
CA ARG A 7 6.39 -19.50 -55.12
C ARG A 7 6.15 -18.23 -54.31
N ALA A 8 5.60 -17.19 -54.92
CA ALA A 8 5.26 -15.94 -54.23
C ALA A 8 4.18 -16.16 -53.15
N LEU A 9 3.11 -16.89 -53.49
CA LEU A 9 2.06 -17.23 -52.53
C LEU A 9 2.59 -18.07 -51.35
N GLN A 10 3.54 -18.97 -51.62
CA GLN A 10 4.15 -19.80 -50.59
C GLN A 10 5.00 -18.99 -49.62
N GLN A 11 5.76 -18.00 -50.13
CA GLN A 11 6.51 -17.07 -49.30
C GLN A 11 5.59 -16.21 -48.44
N ASP A 12 4.47 -15.74 -48.99
CA ASP A 12 3.52 -14.93 -48.24
C ASP A 12 2.77 -15.75 -47.18
N LEU A 13 2.47 -17.02 -47.46
CA LEU A 13 1.91 -17.94 -46.46
C LEU A 13 2.86 -18.12 -45.27
N GLU A 14 4.15 -18.32 -45.52
CA GLU A 14 5.15 -18.47 -44.44
C GLU A 14 5.34 -17.17 -43.64
N LYS A 15 5.31 -16.00 -44.28
CA LYS A 15 5.27 -14.70 -43.58
C LYS A 15 4.04 -14.55 -42.71
N GLN A 16 2.87 -14.96 -43.21
CA GLN A 16 1.63 -14.90 -42.43
C GLN A 16 1.67 -15.84 -41.23
N LYS A 17 2.24 -17.04 -41.37
CA LYS A 17 2.42 -17.96 -40.24
C LYS A 17 3.33 -17.37 -39.16
N SER A 18 4.47 -16.80 -39.54
CA SER A 18 5.40 -16.21 -38.56
C SER A 18 4.81 -14.98 -37.86
N LEU A 19 4.10 -14.12 -38.59
CA LEU A 19 3.36 -13.00 -38.01
C LEU A 19 2.28 -13.47 -37.04
N ASN A 20 1.51 -14.52 -37.41
CA ASN A 20 0.48 -15.06 -36.55
C ASN A 20 1.06 -15.68 -35.27
N GLU A 21 2.22 -16.35 -35.37
CA GLU A 21 2.93 -16.87 -34.20
C GLU A 21 3.38 -15.73 -33.27
N SER A 22 3.92 -14.64 -33.83
CA SER A 22 4.29 -13.45 -33.06
C SER A 22 3.09 -12.83 -32.35
N LEU A 23 1.97 -12.65 -33.06
CA LEU A 23 0.73 -12.11 -32.50
C LEU A 23 0.14 -13.00 -31.41
N ARG A 24 0.28 -14.33 -31.51
CA ARG A 24 -0.14 -15.26 -30.45
C ARG A 24 0.71 -15.10 -29.20
N LYS A 25 2.03 -14.95 -29.35
CA LYS A 25 2.94 -14.69 -28.21
C LYS A 25 2.62 -13.37 -27.53
N GLU A 26 2.40 -12.32 -28.32
CA GLU A 26 1.99 -11.01 -27.80
C GLU A 26 0.63 -11.07 -27.09
N ASN A 27 -0.37 -11.72 -27.70
CA ASN A 27 -1.68 -11.94 -27.06
C ASN A 27 -1.57 -12.67 -25.73
N HIS A 28 -0.69 -13.67 -25.66
CA HIS A 28 -0.46 -14.40 -24.42
C HIS A 28 0.14 -13.48 -23.35
N SER A 29 1.20 -12.73 -23.68
CA SER A 29 1.82 -11.74 -22.79
C SER A 29 0.82 -10.68 -22.31
N LEU A 30 -0.01 -10.15 -23.22
CA LEU A 30 -1.03 -9.15 -22.87
C LEU A 30 -2.12 -9.73 -21.95
N ARG A 31 -2.51 -10.99 -22.15
CA ARG A 31 -3.47 -11.69 -21.27
C ARG A 31 -2.89 -11.90 -19.87
N GLU A 32 -1.62 -12.27 -19.77
CA GLU A 32 -0.93 -12.37 -18.49
C GLU A 32 -0.87 -11.02 -17.78
N GLN A 33 -0.46 -9.95 -18.48
CA GLN A 33 -0.44 -8.59 -17.92
C GLN A 33 -1.83 -8.16 -17.44
N LEU A 34 -2.89 -8.39 -18.23
CA LEU A 34 -4.26 -8.04 -17.85
C LEU A 34 -4.72 -8.81 -16.61
N ASN A 35 -4.40 -10.10 -16.50
CA ASN A 35 -4.74 -10.92 -15.34
C ASN A 35 -4.01 -10.42 -14.07
N THR A 36 -2.76 -9.97 -14.18
CA THR A 36 -2.05 -9.38 -13.03
C THR A 36 -2.69 -8.08 -12.55
N VAL A 37 -3.24 -7.26 -13.46
CA VAL A 37 -3.92 -6.01 -13.10
C VAL A 37 -5.28 -6.27 -12.46
N LYS A 38 -6.04 -7.25 -12.98
CA LYS A 38 -7.36 -7.63 -12.44
C LYS A 38 -7.31 -8.21 -11.03
N ASN A 39 -6.25 -8.97 -10.72
CA ASN A 39 -6.10 -9.62 -9.42
C ASN A 39 -5.49 -8.72 -8.34
N ARG A 40 -5.06 -7.50 -8.68
CA ARG A 40 -4.57 -6.53 -7.70
C ARG A 40 -5.74 -5.82 -7.01
N PRO A 41 -5.69 -5.60 -5.68
CA PRO A 41 -6.69 -4.81 -4.98
C PRO A 41 -6.84 -3.43 -5.61
N SER A 42 -8.07 -2.92 -5.67
CA SER A 42 -8.30 -1.53 -6.07
C SER A 42 -7.65 -0.56 -5.08
N CYS A 43 -7.31 0.65 -5.55
CA CYS A 43 -6.79 1.71 -4.68
C CYS A 43 -7.75 2.00 -3.51
N ASP A 44 -9.05 1.90 -3.72
CA ASP A 44 -10.06 2.08 -2.66
C ASP A 44 -10.00 0.96 -1.63
N ALA A 45 -9.78 -0.29 -2.06
CA ALA A 45 -9.59 -1.42 -1.15
C ALA A 45 -8.28 -1.29 -0.35
N GLU A 46 -7.20 -0.79 -0.98
CA GLU A 46 -5.95 -0.47 -0.28
C GLU A 46 -6.15 0.66 0.74
N PHE A 47 -6.88 1.71 0.38
CA PHE A 47 -7.18 2.83 1.26
C PHE A 47 -8.05 2.41 2.45
N ALA A 48 -9.09 1.62 2.22
CA ALA A 48 -9.92 1.08 3.30
C ALA A 48 -9.11 0.23 4.28
N ARG A 49 -8.12 -0.56 3.79
CA ARG A 49 -7.20 -1.31 4.64
C ARG A 49 -6.29 -0.40 5.46
N ALA A 50 -5.67 0.60 4.84
CA ALA A 50 -4.82 1.57 5.54
C ALA A 50 -5.59 2.31 6.64
N LEU A 51 -6.82 2.74 6.36
CA LEU A 51 -7.71 3.35 7.35
C LEU A 51 -8.05 2.40 8.50
N LYS A 52 -8.38 1.13 8.20
CA LYS A 52 -8.69 0.13 9.23
C LYS A 52 -7.51 -0.06 10.18
N VAL A 53 -6.30 -0.19 9.64
CA VAL A 53 -5.07 -0.31 10.44
C VAL A 53 -4.84 0.94 11.28
N PHE A 54 -4.98 2.13 10.69
CA PHE A 54 -4.86 3.40 11.40
C PHE A 54 -5.85 3.51 12.56
N TYR A 55 -7.14 3.24 12.33
CA TYR A 55 -8.16 3.30 13.40
C TYR A 55 -7.92 2.28 14.51
N HIS A 56 -7.43 1.09 14.16
CA HIS A 56 -7.04 0.10 15.14
C HIS A 56 -5.89 0.62 16.02
N SER A 57 -4.84 1.19 15.40
CA SER A 57 -3.73 1.82 16.13
C SER A 57 -4.19 2.96 17.01
N MET A 58 -5.04 3.86 16.49
CA MET A 58 -5.62 4.98 17.23
C MET A 58 -6.47 4.53 18.43
N THR A 59 -7.04 3.33 18.39
CA THR A 59 -7.73 2.76 19.56
C THR A 59 -6.75 2.47 20.70
N SER A 60 -5.55 1.98 20.40
CA SER A 60 -4.47 1.77 21.38
C SER A 60 -3.96 3.11 21.94
N VAL A 61 -3.65 4.06 21.05
CA VAL A 61 -3.19 5.42 21.39
C VAL A 61 -4.21 6.12 22.31
N ARG A 62 -5.51 6.02 21.99
CA ARG A 62 -6.58 6.53 22.86
C ARG A 62 -6.59 5.86 24.22
N GLY A 63 -6.37 4.54 24.30
CA GLY A 63 -6.28 3.81 25.56
C GLY A 63 -5.09 4.23 26.42
N GLN A 64 -3.95 4.56 25.82
CA GLN A 64 -2.79 5.12 26.53
C GLN A 64 -3.09 6.53 27.06
N LEU A 65 -3.69 7.39 26.25
CA LEU A 65 -4.09 8.73 26.68
C LEU A 65 -5.08 8.68 27.86
N GLN A 66 -6.03 7.74 27.82
CA GLN A 66 -6.96 7.53 28.94
C GLN A 66 -6.24 7.08 30.22
N ARG A 67 -5.21 6.22 30.10
CA ARG A 67 -4.39 5.79 31.24
C ARG A 67 -3.62 6.95 31.85
N LEU A 68 -2.95 7.76 31.02
CA LEU A 68 -2.27 8.99 31.43
C LEU A 68 -3.22 9.93 32.20
N ARG A 69 -4.41 10.19 31.65
CA ARG A 69 -5.39 11.09 32.29
C ARG A 69 -5.94 10.59 33.62
N ARG A 70 -5.92 9.28 33.87
CA ARG A 70 -6.45 8.68 35.10
C ARG A 70 -5.42 8.55 36.21
N HIS A 71 -4.13 8.59 35.87
CA HIS A 71 -3.07 8.47 36.87
C HIS A 71 -2.94 9.75 37.68
N ARG A 72 -2.99 9.61 39.01
CA ARG A 72 -2.67 10.65 39.98
C ARG A 72 -1.66 10.07 40.98
N PRO A 73 -0.74 10.88 41.52
CA PRO A 73 0.09 10.44 42.63
C PRO A 73 -0.79 10.19 43.86
N SER A 74 -0.39 9.25 44.72
CA SER A 74 -1.08 9.01 46.00
C SER A 74 -0.91 10.23 46.91
N GLU A 75 -1.95 10.59 47.66
CA GLU A 75 -1.95 11.72 48.59
C GLU A 75 -0.92 11.55 49.72
N GLU A 76 -0.54 10.30 50.02
CA GLU A 76 0.45 9.95 51.06
C GLU A 76 1.89 9.82 50.51
N SER A 77 2.12 10.18 49.24
CA SER A 77 3.44 10.00 48.61
C SER A 77 4.47 10.98 49.18
N ASP A 78 5.62 10.45 49.58
CA ASP A 78 6.79 11.26 49.89
C ASP A 78 7.45 11.83 48.61
N LEU A 79 8.51 12.63 48.78
CA LEU A 79 9.22 13.25 47.65
C LEU A 79 9.77 12.22 46.65
N LEU A 80 10.21 11.04 47.13
CA LEU A 80 10.71 9.98 46.27
C LEU A 80 9.57 9.36 45.45
N GLY A 81 8.43 9.08 46.08
CA GLY A 81 7.23 8.57 45.41
C GLY A 81 6.72 9.53 44.33
N LEU A 82 6.71 10.83 44.61
CA LEU A 82 6.35 11.86 43.63
C LEU A 82 7.31 11.90 42.44
N ARG A 83 8.62 11.78 42.69
CA ARG A 83 9.62 11.73 41.62
C ARG A 83 9.41 10.52 40.71
N LEU A 84 9.26 9.33 41.30
CA LEU A 84 9.00 8.10 40.55
C LEU A 84 7.71 8.20 39.71
N PHE A 85 6.67 8.83 40.27
CA PHE A 85 5.44 9.11 39.54
C PHE A 85 5.68 10.00 38.32
N VAL A 86 6.43 11.11 38.48
CA VAL A 86 6.75 12.03 37.37
C VAL A 86 7.58 11.35 36.30
N ASP A 87 8.57 10.54 36.69
CA ASP A 87 9.41 9.78 35.76
C ASP A 87 8.56 8.80 34.93
N GLU A 88 7.64 8.08 35.58
CA GLU A 88 6.71 7.17 34.92
C GLU A 88 5.71 7.90 34.00
N GLN A 89 5.13 9.02 34.45
CA GLN A 89 4.26 9.84 33.59
C GLN A 89 4.99 10.36 32.36
N SER A 90 6.25 10.79 32.54
CA SER A 90 7.09 11.27 31.43
C SER A 90 7.37 10.17 30.42
N ARG A 91 7.66 8.95 30.90
CA ARG A 91 7.84 7.78 30.04
C ARG A 91 6.57 7.45 29.26
N LEU A 92 5.43 7.36 29.93
CA LEU A 92 4.15 7.06 29.30
C LEU A 92 3.73 8.13 28.28
N LEU A 93 4.01 9.42 28.55
CA LEU A 93 3.77 10.51 27.60
C LEU A 93 4.63 10.36 26.34
N ARG A 94 5.91 10.03 26.51
CA ARG A 94 6.81 9.77 25.38
C ARG A 94 6.31 8.59 24.55
N ASP A 95 6.03 7.46 25.18
CA ASP A 95 5.55 6.25 24.51
C ASP A 95 4.23 6.51 23.74
N PHE A 96 3.31 7.28 24.34
CA PHE A 96 2.08 7.72 23.67
C PHE A 96 2.36 8.60 22.45
N SER A 97 3.26 9.58 22.59
CA SER A 97 3.58 10.52 21.51
C SER A 97 4.23 9.82 20.31
N GLU A 98 5.15 8.88 20.57
CA GLU A 98 5.83 8.07 19.55
C GLU A 98 4.82 7.20 18.80
N GLN A 99 3.94 6.48 19.51
CA GLN A 99 2.91 5.66 18.85
C GLN A 99 1.92 6.47 18.02
N LEU A 100 1.56 7.67 18.48
CA LEU A 100 0.70 8.58 17.72
C LEU A 100 1.40 9.02 16.42
N GLU A 101 2.66 9.44 16.53
CA GLU A 101 3.47 9.89 15.40
C GLU A 101 3.69 8.77 14.38
N ASP A 102 4.00 7.56 14.85
CA ASP A 102 4.15 6.37 14.00
C ASP A 102 2.86 6.05 13.26
N SER A 103 1.72 6.11 13.95
CA SER A 103 0.40 5.83 13.35
C SER A 103 0.07 6.81 12.23
N VAL A 104 0.32 8.10 12.45
CA VAL A 104 0.08 9.15 11.45
C VAL A 104 1.08 9.06 10.29
N SER A 105 2.35 8.81 10.60
CA SER A 105 3.40 8.65 9.59
C SER A 105 3.16 7.45 8.68
N THR A 106 2.73 6.32 9.24
CA THR A 106 2.36 5.11 8.48
C THR A 106 1.19 5.40 7.55
N LEU A 107 0.12 6.01 8.06
CA LEU A 107 -1.04 6.36 7.22
C LEU A 107 -0.65 7.32 6.08
N LYS A 108 0.19 8.33 6.37
CA LYS A 108 0.67 9.26 5.35
C LYS A 108 1.46 8.55 4.26
N GLN A 109 2.35 7.62 4.63
CA GLN A 109 3.13 6.82 3.68
C GLN A 109 2.25 5.91 2.84
N ASP A 110 1.27 5.25 3.45
CA ASP A 110 0.29 4.39 2.76
C ASP A 110 -0.51 5.19 1.74
N ILE A 111 -1.05 6.34 2.13
CA ILE A 111 -1.80 7.23 1.23
C ILE A 111 -0.91 7.70 0.09
N ALA A 112 0.33 8.13 0.36
CA ALA A 112 1.26 8.55 -0.69
C ALA A 112 1.59 7.42 -1.68
N ALA A 113 1.71 6.17 -1.20
CA ALA A 113 1.90 5.01 -2.06
C ALA A 113 0.66 4.72 -2.92
N ILE A 114 -0.54 4.77 -2.32
CA ILE A 114 -1.81 4.56 -3.03
C ILE A 114 -2.03 5.62 -4.10
N VAL A 115 -1.80 6.89 -3.78
CA VAL A 115 -1.94 8.01 -4.73
C VAL A 115 -0.97 7.87 -5.90
N ARG A 116 0.30 7.50 -5.64
CA ARG A 116 1.28 7.23 -6.71
C ARG A 116 0.81 6.11 -7.64
N ARG A 117 0.39 4.97 -7.10
CA ARG A 117 -0.14 3.86 -7.91
C ARG A 117 -1.40 4.24 -8.67
N LYS A 118 -2.31 5.01 -8.06
CA LYS A 118 -3.53 5.49 -8.72
C LYS A 118 -3.19 6.39 -9.90
N ARG A 119 -2.20 7.29 -9.73
CA ARG A 119 -1.70 8.16 -10.79
C ARG A 119 -1.13 7.35 -11.95
N GLU A 120 -0.24 6.40 -11.67
CA GLU A 120 0.37 5.50 -12.67
C GLU A 120 -0.68 4.75 -13.49
N ARG A 121 -1.74 4.24 -12.85
CA ARG A 121 -2.83 3.54 -13.55
C ARG A 121 -3.72 4.45 -14.39
N SER A 122 -3.97 5.67 -13.90
CA SER A 122 -4.90 6.58 -14.56
C SER A 122 -4.32 7.24 -15.82
N GLY A 123 -2.98 7.23 -15.99
CA GLY A 123 -2.32 7.81 -17.16
C GLY A 123 -2.52 9.32 -17.34
N ILE A 124 -3.11 10.03 -16.36
CA ILE A 124 -3.60 11.41 -16.54
C ILE A 124 -2.45 12.42 -16.78
N TRP A 125 -1.19 12.05 -16.58
CA TRP A 125 -0.04 12.96 -16.74
C TRP A 125 1.14 12.26 -17.44
N SER A 126 0.97 11.93 -18.73
CA SER A 126 2.07 11.76 -19.70
C SER A 126 1.82 12.70 -20.87
#